data_AF-A0A7W0H2S7-F1
#
_entry.id   AF-A0A7W0H2S7-F1
#
_cell.length_a   1.000
_cell.length_b   1.000
_cell.length_c   1.000
_cell.angle_alpha   90.00
_cell.angle_beta   90.00
_cell.angle_gamma   90.00
#
_symmetry.space_group_name_H-M   'P 1'
#
loop_
_entity.id
_entity.type
_entity.pdbx_description
1 polymer ?
#
loop_
_entity_poly.entity_id
_entity_poly.type
_entity_poly.pdbx_seq_one_letter_code
_entity_poly.pdbx_strand_id
1 'polypeptide(L)'
;MSANRVSLLIGAAAVVAIVVVLISGGATDLPSTGGDDKPAAKAPGTPAPGTPAPNSDAHSEAHAREQQRGGDPDATRGTDPYALTRPANLRRALAVLDRRRARVRGVFDGLRIAPGRIDTVIIHPDDRRTNIQVRPDFEISFETTHDFPTRAGFRKGGLTARDVDARAPARLLRAIDSRRRGSAAHDIDYILIGKDIIDFTVDVNAYMRIRTPRPRYFRLEDGRAEPFG
;
A
#
# COMPACT_ATOMS: atom_id res chain seq x y z
N MET A 1 -54.05 7.64 -38.98
CA MET A 1 -52.86 8.48 -39.21
C MET A 1 -51.85 8.10 -38.12
N SER A 2 -50.90 7.16 -38.33
CA SER A 2 -49.57 7.37 -38.96
C SER A 2 -48.87 8.60 -38.36
N ALA A 3 -47.68 8.58 -37.74
CA ALA A 3 -46.61 7.60 -37.77
C ALA A 3 -45.52 7.92 -36.72
N ASN A 4 -44.70 6.90 -36.43
CA ASN A 4 -43.25 6.92 -36.28
C ASN A 4 -42.56 7.51 -35.02
N ARG A 5 -42.02 6.56 -34.26
CA ARG A 5 -40.78 6.63 -33.48
C ARG A 5 -39.60 7.06 -34.38
N VAL A 6 -38.73 7.93 -33.87
CA VAL A 6 -37.35 8.08 -34.38
C VAL A 6 -36.40 8.17 -33.19
N SER A 7 -35.61 7.10 -33.03
CA SER A 7 -34.40 7.05 -32.22
C SER A 7 -33.26 7.72 -33.00
N LEU A 8 -32.46 8.57 -32.36
CA LEU A 8 -31.20 9.06 -32.92
C LEU A 8 -30.06 8.72 -31.98
N LEU A 9 -29.28 7.70 -32.37
CA LEU A 9 -27.97 7.36 -31.83
C LEU A 9 -26.93 8.25 -32.51
N ILE A 10 -26.17 9.02 -31.74
CA ILE A 10 -24.95 9.69 -32.23
C ILE A 10 -23.76 9.00 -31.57
N GLY A 11 -23.06 8.20 -32.37
CA GLY A 11 -21.76 7.64 -32.02
C GLY A 11 -20.66 8.66 -32.31
N ALA A 12 -19.82 8.93 -31.32
CA ALA A 12 -18.59 9.69 -31.49
C ALA A 12 -17.42 8.71 -31.62
N ALA A 13 -16.91 8.54 -32.83
CA ALA A 13 -15.66 7.84 -33.10
C ALA A 13 -14.49 8.80 -32.83
N ALA A 14 -13.66 8.49 -31.84
CA ALA A 14 -12.40 9.19 -31.60
C ALA A 14 -11.23 8.35 -32.11
N VAL A 15 -10.58 8.84 -33.16
CA VAL A 15 -9.31 8.33 -33.70
C VAL A 15 -8.19 8.95 -32.89
N VAL A 16 -7.39 8.14 -32.19
CA VAL A 16 -6.17 8.61 -31.51
C VAL A 16 -4.96 8.01 -32.22
N ALA A 17 -4.21 8.88 -32.91
CA ALA A 17 -2.91 8.58 -33.49
C ALA A 17 -1.85 8.56 -32.38
N ILE A 18 -1.11 7.44 -32.26
CA ILE A 18 0.02 7.31 -31.34
C ILE A 18 1.31 7.64 -32.11
N VAL A 19 2.00 8.68 -31.67
CA VAL A 19 3.37 9.03 -32.11
C VAL A 19 4.36 8.22 -31.27
N VAL A 20 5.16 7.39 -31.92
CA VAL A 20 6.28 6.67 -31.29
C VAL A 20 7.52 7.57 -31.36
N VAL A 21 8.04 7.96 -30.20
CA VAL A 21 9.37 8.59 -30.09
C VAL A 21 10.38 7.51 -29.70
N LEU A 22 11.23 7.14 -30.65
CA LEU A 22 12.46 6.38 -30.45
C LEU A 22 13.53 7.31 -29.87
N ILE A 23 13.99 7.04 -28.64
CA ILE A 23 15.26 7.59 -28.14
C ILE A 23 16.23 6.42 -28.01
N SER A 24 17.14 6.38 -28.97
CA SER A 24 18.36 5.60 -28.98
C SER A 24 19.45 6.33 -28.20
N GLY A 25 20.28 5.56 -27.48
CA GLY A 25 21.70 5.89 -27.30
C GLY A 25 22.14 6.29 -25.89
N GLY A 26 23.19 5.62 -25.40
CA GLY A 26 24.01 6.13 -24.30
C GLY A 26 24.66 5.05 -23.44
N ALA A 27 25.59 4.27 -24.02
CA ALA A 27 26.57 3.53 -23.25
C ALA A 27 27.54 4.50 -22.55
N THR A 28 27.81 4.30 -21.27
CA THR A 28 28.92 4.93 -20.56
C THR A 28 29.89 3.85 -20.11
N ASP A 29 31.04 3.87 -20.78
CA ASP A 29 32.30 3.25 -20.41
C ASP A 29 32.84 3.92 -19.13
N LEU A 30 33.42 3.14 -18.21
CA LEU A 30 34.17 3.63 -17.06
C LEU A 30 35.57 3.01 -17.11
N PRO A 31 36.64 3.82 -17.11
CA PRO A 31 38.00 3.30 -17.18
C PRO A 31 38.50 2.78 -15.82
N SER A 32 39.33 1.74 -15.99
CA SER A 32 40.20 1.07 -15.03
C SER A 32 41.24 2.01 -14.38
N THR A 33 41.38 1.90 -13.06
CA THR A 33 42.59 2.14 -12.26
C THR A 33 42.49 1.12 -11.11
N GLY A 34 43.40 0.16 -10.86
CA GLY A 34 44.85 0.16 -10.98
C GLY A 34 45.45 0.48 -9.59
N GLY A 35 45.95 -0.53 -8.86
CA GLY A 35 46.74 -0.29 -7.65
C GLY A 35 46.66 -1.38 -6.58
N ASP A 36 47.62 -2.30 -6.62
CA ASP A 36 48.01 -3.22 -5.55
C ASP A 36 48.35 -2.49 -4.23
N ASP A 37 48.03 -3.12 -3.08
CA ASP A 37 49.01 -3.43 -2.01
C ASP A 37 48.33 -3.99 -0.74
N LYS A 38 48.88 -5.10 -0.25
CA LYS A 38 48.61 -5.79 1.03
C LYS A 38 49.96 -5.90 1.75
N PRO A 39 50.04 -6.27 3.03
CA PRO A 39 49.41 -5.76 4.25
C PRO A 39 50.50 -5.32 5.28
N ALA A 40 50.17 -4.41 6.21
CA ALA A 40 51.04 -4.15 7.36
C ALA A 40 50.40 -4.63 8.67
N ALA A 41 51.11 -5.54 9.34
CA ALA A 41 50.78 -6.11 10.64
C ALA A 41 50.81 -5.06 11.75
N LYS A 42 49.92 -5.19 12.74
CA LYS A 42 50.06 -4.53 14.05
C LYS A 42 49.72 -5.49 15.18
N ALA A 43 50.66 -5.62 16.10
CA ALA A 43 50.67 -6.50 17.27
C ALA A 43 49.57 -6.16 18.31
N PRO A 44 49.21 -7.09 19.21
CA PRO A 44 48.10 -6.93 20.15
C PRO A 44 48.50 -6.07 21.36
N GLY A 45 47.76 -4.98 21.58
CA GLY A 45 47.84 -4.16 22.80
C GLY A 45 46.79 -4.61 23.82
N THR A 46 47.23 -4.79 25.05
CA THR A 46 46.48 -5.08 26.29
C THR A 46 45.26 -4.16 26.47
N PRO A 47 44.09 -4.68 26.95
CA PRO A 47 42.93 -3.84 27.23
C PRO A 47 43.06 -3.11 28.58
N ALA A 48 42.81 -1.80 28.57
CA ALA A 48 42.53 -1.00 29.77
C ALA A 48 41.02 -1.08 30.11
N PRO A 49 40.63 -0.95 31.39
CA PRO A 49 39.23 -1.14 31.82
C PRO A 49 38.42 0.13 31.51
N GLY A 50 37.61 0.06 30.45
CA GLY A 50 36.65 1.09 30.08
C GLY A 50 35.28 0.81 30.70
N THR A 51 34.85 1.71 31.57
CA THR A 51 33.48 2.16 31.90
C THR A 51 32.31 1.28 31.44
N PRO A 52 31.40 0.83 32.34
CA PRO A 52 30.19 0.14 31.93
C PRO A 52 29.29 1.08 31.10
N ALA A 53 28.99 0.67 29.88
CA ALA A 53 28.02 1.33 29.02
C ALA A 53 26.60 1.17 29.61
N PRO A 54 25.77 2.22 29.66
CA PRO A 54 24.39 2.09 30.09
C PRO A 54 23.51 1.55 28.96
N ASN A 55 22.59 0.66 29.33
CA ASN A 55 21.31 0.39 28.69
C ASN A 55 21.30 -0.53 27.45
N SER A 56 21.53 -1.82 27.68
CA SER A 56 21.05 -2.92 26.81
C SER A 56 19.58 -3.30 27.07
N ASP A 57 18.93 -2.74 28.10
CA ASP A 57 17.58 -3.17 28.51
C ASP A 57 16.44 -2.52 27.72
N ALA A 58 16.67 -1.36 27.09
CA ALA A 58 15.63 -0.66 26.33
C ALA A 58 15.22 -1.38 25.03
N HIS A 59 16.15 -2.15 24.43
CA HIS A 59 15.85 -2.94 23.23
C HIS A 59 15.08 -4.23 23.56
N SER A 60 15.29 -4.80 24.74
CA SER A 60 14.62 -6.02 25.19
C SER A 60 13.16 -5.77 25.59
N GLU A 61 12.85 -4.63 26.23
CA GLU A 61 11.46 -4.27 26.54
C GLU A 61 10.61 -3.95 25.30
N ALA A 62 11.21 -3.36 24.27
CA ALA A 62 10.54 -3.07 23.01
C ALA A 62 10.09 -4.36 22.28
N HIS A 63 10.93 -5.40 22.31
CA HIS A 63 10.62 -6.72 21.75
C HIS A 63 9.65 -7.52 22.63
N ALA A 64 9.72 -7.39 23.96
CA ALA A 64 8.77 -8.03 24.87
C ALA A 64 7.34 -7.47 24.75
N ARG A 65 7.19 -6.16 24.52
CA ARG A 65 5.88 -5.55 24.15
C ARG A 65 5.46 -5.88 22.72
N GLU A 66 6.39 -6.27 21.87
CA GLU A 66 6.13 -6.75 20.50
C GLU A 66 5.49 -8.14 20.47
N GLN A 67 5.83 -9.01 21.43
CA GLN A 67 5.29 -10.37 21.52
C GLN A 67 3.89 -10.44 22.17
N GLN A 68 3.41 -9.38 22.83
CA GLN A 68 2.01 -9.28 23.29
C GLN A 68 1.03 -8.88 22.17
N ARG A 69 1.49 -8.71 20.91
CA ARG A 69 0.69 -8.25 19.76
C ARG A 69 -0.28 -9.29 19.17
N GLY A 70 -0.74 -10.24 19.97
CA GLY A 70 -1.82 -11.18 19.63
C GLY A 70 -3.24 -10.62 19.78
N GLY A 71 -3.39 -9.33 20.15
CA GLY A 71 -4.69 -8.70 20.40
C GLY A 71 -5.58 -8.59 19.15
N ASP A 72 -6.86 -8.33 19.41
CA ASP A 72 -7.88 -8.10 18.37
C ASP A 72 -7.44 -6.99 17.41
N PRO A 73 -7.27 -7.26 16.09
CA PRO A 73 -6.89 -6.25 15.12
C PRO A 73 -7.88 -5.08 15.08
N ASP A 74 -9.17 -5.29 15.37
CA ASP A 74 -10.18 -4.23 15.38
C ASP A 74 -10.03 -3.25 16.55
N ALA A 75 -9.25 -3.61 17.58
CA ALA A 75 -8.96 -2.73 18.71
C ALA A 75 -7.92 -1.65 18.39
N THR A 76 -7.12 -1.83 17.34
CA THR A 76 -6.07 -0.87 16.95
C THR A 76 -6.71 0.42 16.45
N ARG A 77 -6.25 1.56 16.95
CA ARG A 77 -6.70 2.90 16.55
C ARG A 77 -5.71 3.51 15.57
N GLY A 78 -6.17 4.37 14.67
CA GLY A 78 -5.28 5.02 13.69
C GLY A 78 -4.23 5.96 14.34
N THR A 79 -4.47 6.39 15.58
CA THR A 79 -3.51 7.16 16.38
C THR A 79 -2.37 6.31 16.93
N ASP A 80 -2.51 4.99 16.99
CA ASP A 80 -1.51 4.11 17.59
C ASP A 80 -0.22 4.10 16.77
N PRO A 81 0.97 3.97 17.40
CA PRO A 81 2.25 4.05 16.69
C PRO A 81 2.45 2.91 15.68
N TYR A 82 1.80 1.76 15.89
CA TYR A 82 1.84 0.59 15.02
C TYR A 82 0.72 0.56 13.97
N ALA A 83 -0.20 1.53 13.97
CA ALA A 83 -1.31 1.54 13.02
C ALA A 83 -0.83 1.44 11.56
N LEU A 84 -1.46 0.57 10.78
CA LEU A 84 -1.13 0.30 9.38
C LEU A 84 -1.54 1.44 8.44
N THR A 85 -2.34 2.40 8.91
CA THR A 85 -2.62 3.66 8.20
C THR A 85 -1.44 4.63 8.22
N ARG A 86 -0.41 4.38 9.05
CA ARG A 86 0.81 5.20 9.10
C ARG A 86 1.77 4.84 7.96
N PRO A 87 2.44 5.81 7.31
CA PRO A 87 3.25 5.53 6.11
C PRO A 87 4.43 4.57 6.30
N ALA A 88 5.05 4.54 7.49
CA ALA A 88 6.15 3.62 7.76
C ALA A 88 5.67 2.17 7.93
N ASN A 89 4.54 1.96 8.60
CA ASN A 89 3.96 0.64 8.83
C ASN A 89 3.32 0.10 7.56
N LEU A 90 2.62 0.96 6.80
CA LEU A 90 2.06 0.59 5.51
C LEU A 90 3.14 0.09 4.54
N ARG A 91 4.28 0.79 4.43
CA ARG A 91 5.41 0.34 3.60
C ARG A 91 5.88 -1.07 3.97
N ARG A 92 6.00 -1.35 5.27
CA ARG A 92 6.43 -2.68 5.76
C ARG A 92 5.39 -3.75 5.45
N ALA A 93 4.11 -3.47 5.68
CA ALA A 93 3.03 -4.39 5.35
C ALA A 93 2.92 -4.65 3.84
N LEU A 94 3.06 -3.61 3.00
CA LEU A 94 3.11 -3.74 1.54
C LEU A 94 4.26 -4.63 1.08
N ALA A 95 5.43 -4.57 1.73
CA ALA A 95 6.55 -5.46 1.41
C ALA A 95 6.27 -6.93 1.78
N VAL A 96 5.46 -7.21 2.82
CA VAL A 96 5.00 -8.57 3.12
C VAL A 96 4.01 -9.04 2.06
N LEU A 97 3.02 -8.22 1.74
CA LEU A 97 2.02 -8.51 0.72
C LEU A 97 2.65 -8.73 -0.66
N ASP A 98 3.60 -7.89 -1.08
CA ASP A 98 4.24 -8.02 -2.38
C ASP A 98 5.09 -9.29 -2.49
N ARG A 99 5.80 -9.66 -1.42
CA ARG A 99 6.50 -10.96 -1.36
C ARG A 99 5.52 -12.12 -1.54
N ARG A 100 4.34 -12.07 -0.92
CA ARG A 100 3.32 -13.13 -1.06
C ARG A 100 2.77 -13.17 -2.48
N ARG A 101 2.41 -12.01 -3.05
CA ARG A 101 1.93 -11.84 -4.42
C ARG A 101 2.94 -12.31 -5.47
N ALA A 102 4.21 -11.97 -5.31
CA ALA A 102 5.27 -12.35 -6.24
C ALA A 102 5.43 -13.87 -6.37
N ARG A 103 5.23 -14.64 -5.28
CA ARG A 103 5.32 -16.11 -5.30
C ARG A 103 4.31 -16.77 -6.24
N VAL A 104 3.13 -16.18 -6.36
CA VAL A 104 2.04 -16.68 -7.22
C VAL A 104 1.91 -15.89 -8.51
N ARG A 105 2.79 -14.91 -8.75
CA ARG A 105 2.77 -13.99 -9.90
C ARG A 105 1.40 -13.30 -10.08
N GLY A 106 0.71 -13.03 -8.98
CA GLY A 106 -0.63 -12.44 -9.00
C GLY A 106 -0.64 -10.90 -8.99
N VAL A 107 -1.84 -10.34 -8.86
CA VAL A 107 -2.12 -8.91 -8.66
C VAL A 107 -3.11 -8.73 -7.52
N PHE A 108 -3.13 -7.56 -6.87
CA PHE A 108 -4.10 -7.25 -5.82
C PHE A 108 -5.43 -6.77 -6.42
N ASP A 109 -6.54 -7.26 -5.88
CA ASP A 109 -7.90 -6.75 -6.09
C ASP A 109 -8.21 -5.64 -5.06
N GLY A 110 -7.42 -4.58 -5.13
CA GLY A 110 -7.45 -3.49 -4.15
C GLY A 110 -6.88 -3.86 -2.77
N LEU A 111 -6.76 -2.84 -1.92
CA LEU A 111 -6.28 -2.95 -0.54
C LEU A 111 -7.27 -2.24 0.38
N ARG A 112 -7.83 -2.98 1.35
CA ARG A 112 -8.63 -2.40 2.43
C ARG A 112 -7.76 -2.26 3.67
N ILE A 113 -7.38 -1.02 3.97
CA ILE A 113 -6.43 -0.66 5.03
C ILE A 113 -7.20 -0.11 6.22
N ALA A 114 -7.37 -0.91 7.26
CA ALA A 114 -7.80 -0.46 8.58
C ALA A 114 -6.55 -0.16 9.44
N PRO A 115 -6.69 0.56 10.58
CA PRO A 115 -5.56 0.77 11.48
C PRO A 115 -4.89 -0.52 11.95
N GLY A 116 -5.66 -1.58 12.20
CA GLY A 116 -5.13 -2.84 12.73
C GLY A 116 -4.98 -3.98 11.73
N ARG A 117 -5.35 -3.79 10.46
CA ARG A 117 -5.17 -4.83 9.44
C ARG A 117 -5.21 -4.28 8.02
N ILE A 118 -4.64 -5.04 7.10
CA ILE A 118 -4.86 -4.86 5.66
C ILE A 118 -5.50 -6.14 5.14
N ASP A 119 -6.70 -6.01 4.60
CA ASP A 119 -7.39 -7.08 3.89
C ASP A 119 -7.20 -6.87 2.37
N THR A 120 -6.84 -7.92 1.65
CA THR A 120 -6.72 -7.89 0.20
C THR A 120 -6.99 -9.26 -0.40
N VAL A 121 -7.20 -9.29 -1.72
CA VAL A 121 -7.30 -10.52 -2.50
C VAL A 121 -6.20 -10.50 -3.55
N ILE A 122 -5.42 -11.58 -3.62
CA ILE A 122 -4.47 -11.82 -4.71
C ILE A 122 -5.19 -12.62 -5.78
N ILE A 123 -5.29 -12.07 -6.98
CA ILE A 123 -5.79 -12.75 -8.17
C ILE A 123 -4.60 -13.39 -8.88
N HIS A 124 -4.67 -14.70 -9.07
CA HIS A 124 -3.64 -15.52 -9.68
C HIS A 124 -3.77 -15.52 -11.22
N PRO A 125 -2.71 -15.92 -11.95
CA PRO A 125 -2.77 -16.14 -13.39
C PRO A 125 -3.74 -17.26 -13.84
N ASP A 126 -4.18 -18.13 -12.93
CA ASP A 126 -5.15 -19.19 -13.18
C ASP A 126 -6.56 -18.84 -12.65
N ASP A 127 -6.81 -17.55 -12.38
CA ASP A 127 -8.05 -17.01 -11.81
C ASP A 127 -8.37 -17.44 -10.37
N ARG A 128 -7.50 -18.19 -9.70
CA ARG A 128 -7.66 -18.41 -8.26
C ARG A 128 -7.53 -17.10 -7.50
N ARG A 129 -8.26 -17.03 -6.39
CA ARG A 129 -8.29 -15.86 -5.51
C ARG A 129 -7.80 -16.25 -4.13
N THR A 130 -6.76 -15.60 -3.66
CA THR A 130 -6.23 -15.78 -2.31
C THR A 130 -6.54 -14.56 -1.47
N ASN A 131 -7.51 -14.68 -0.55
CA ASN A 131 -7.78 -13.66 0.46
C ASN A 131 -6.66 -13.67 1.49
N ILE A 132 -6.06 -12.52 1.77
CA ILE A 132 -4.98 -12.36 2.74
C ILE A 132 -5.29 -11.21 3.67
N GLN A 133 -4.99 -11.41 4.95
CA GLN A 133 -5.01 -10.38 5.98
C GLN A 133 -3.61 -10.24 6.59
N VAL A 134 -3.11 -9.00 6.66
CA VAL A 134 -1.84 -8.67 7.33
C VAL A 134 -2.11 -7.78 8.55
N ARG A 135 -1.47 -8.11 9.67
CA ARG A 135 -1.59 -7.40 10.96
C ARG A 135 -0.45 -6.40 11.21
N PRO A 136 -0.49 -5.60 12.30
CA PRO A 136 0.52 -4.58 12.61
C PRO A 136 1.88 -5.15 13.03
N ASP A 137 1.93 -6.42 13.41
CA ASP A 137 3.16 -7.21 13.59
C ASP A 137 3.74 -7.73 12.26
N PHE A 138 3.07 -7.44 11.14
CA PHE A 138 3.43 -7.84 9.78
C PHE A 138 3.33 -9.34 9.50
N GLU A 139 2.62 -10.08 10.35
CA GLU A 139 2.27 -11.47 10.10
C GLU A 139 1.01 -11.57 9.23
N ILE A 140 0.94 -12.64 8.44
CA ILE A 140 -0.27 -13.02 7.71
C ILE A 140 -1.15 -13.81 8.69
N SER A 141 -2.19 -13.18 9.22
CA SER A 141 -3.08 -13.80 10.21
C SER A 141 -4.18 -14.66 9.57
N PHE A 142 -4.45 -14.47 8.28
CA PHE A 142 -5.44 -15.23 7.54
C PHE A 142 -5.02 -15.36 6.09
N GLU A 143 -5.13 -16.57 5.55
CA GLU A 143 -4.95 -16.84 4.14
C GLU A 143 -5.91 -17.95 3.70
N THR A 144 -6.76 -17.67 2.70
CA THR A 144 -7.64 -18.68 2.10
C THR A 144 -7.66 -18.53 0.59
N THR A 145 -7.54 -19.64 -0.12
CA THR A 145 -7.55 -19.66 -1.60
C THR A 145 -8.80 -20.38 -2.09
N HIS A 146 -9.48 -19.76 -3.05
CA HIS A 146 -10.71 -20.29 -3.64
C HIS A 146 -10.66 -20.15 -5.16
N ASP A 147 -11.30 -21.10 -5.83
CA ASP A 147 -11.44 -21.11 -7.27
C ASP A 147 -12.71 -20.32 -7.63
N PHE A 148 -12.53 -19.06 -8.05
CA PHE A 148 -13.63 -18.23 -8.55
C PHE A 148 -13.22 -17.63 -9.89
N PRO A 149 -14.02 -17.79 -10.96
CA PRO A 149 -13.68 -17.21 -12.25
C PRO A 149 -13.51 -15.69 -12.13
N THR A 150 -12.41 -15.17 -12.66
CA THR A 150 -12.14 -13.73 -12.70
C THR A 150 -12.61 -13.18 -14.06
N ARG A 151 -13.06 -11.92 -14.08
CA ARG A 151 -13.38 -11.25 -15.35
C ARG A 151 -12.13 -11.16 -16.21
N ALA A 152 -12.26 -11.50 -17.50
CA ALA A 152 -11.18 -11.37 -18.46
C ALA A 152 -10.62 -9.93 -18.47
N GLY A 153 -9.29 -9.78 -18.49
CA GLY A 153 -8.63 -8.47 -18.59
C GLY A 153 -8.20 -7.83 -17.26
N PHE A 154 -8.79 -8.21 -16.11
CA PHE A 154 -8.44 -7.63 -14.81
C PHE A 154 -6.93 -7.70 -14.51
N ARG A 155 -6.30 -8.80 -14.91
CA ARG A 155 -4.89 -9.09 -14.62
C ARG A 155 -3.90 -8.19 -15.34
N LYS A 156 -4.28 -7.58 -16.47
CA LYS A 156 -3.37 -6.71 -17.24
C LYS A 156 -3.16 -5.34 -16.58
N GLY A 157 -4.01 -4.96 -15.63
CA GLY A 157 -3.95 -3.67 -14.94
C GLY A 157 -4.16 -3.73 -13.43
N GLY A 158 -4.17 -4.92 -12.84
CA GLY A 158 -4.41 -5.08 -11.41
C GLY A 158 -3.36 -4.35 -10.55
N LEU A 159 -3.75 -4.02 -9.33
CA LEU A 159 -2.94 -3.25 -8.41
C LEU A 159 -1.71 -4.05 -7.96
N THR A 160 -0.55 -3.40 -7.90
CA THR A 160 0.66 -3.94 -7.28
C THR A 160 1.12 -3.05 -6.14
N ALA A 161 2.01 -3.55 -5.26
CA ALA A 161 2.53 -2.74 -4.17
C ALA A 161 3.32 -1.51 -4.66
N ARG A 162 3.84 -1.53 -5.89
CA ARG A 162 4.56 -0.41 -6.51
C ARG A 162 3.63 0.72 -6.92
N ASP A 163 2.38 0.41 -7.26
CA ASP A 163 1.36 1.41 -7.61
C ASP A 163 0.86 2.16 -6.36
N VAL A 164 1.10 1.64 -5.16
CA VAL A 164 0.54 2.16 -3.92
C VAL A 164 1.47 3.19 -3.28
N ASP A 165 1.06 4.46 -3.31
CA ASP A 165 1.72 5.49 -2.51
C ASP A 165 1.38 5.32 -1.02
N ALA A 166 2.34 4.79 -0.26
CA ALA A 166 2.18 4.57 1.17
C ALA A 166 1.97 5.85 2.01
N ARG A 167 2.19 7.05 1.44
CA ARG A 167 1.87 8.33 2.09
C ARG A 167 0.44 8.78 1.84
N ALA A 168 -0.22 8.27 0.79
CA ALA A 168 -1.56 8.73 0.40
C ALA A 168 -2.61 8.56 1.50
N PRO A 169 -2.67 7.45 2.25
CA PRO A 169 -3.58 7.32 3.39
C PRO A 169 -3.41 8.42 4.43
N ALA A 170 -2.17 8.71 4.83
CA ALA A 170 -1.88 9.76 5.80
C ALA A 170 -2.21 11.17 5.26
N ARG A 171 -1.99 11.43 3.96
CA ARG A 171 -2.40 12.68 3.33
C ARG A 171 -3.92 12.84 3.33
N LEU A 172 -4.64 11.80 2.94
CA LEU A 172 -6.10 11.80 2.93
C LEU A 172 -6.67 12.08 4.32
N LEU A 173 -6.18 11.38 5.36
CA LEU A 173 -6.65 11.61 6.74
C LEU A 173 -6.39 13.06 7.20
N ARG A 174 -5.21 13.63 6.92
CA ARG A 174 -4.91 15.04 7.23
C ARG A 174 -5.78 16.03 6.45
N ALA A 175 -6.08 15.74 5.19
CA ALA A 175 -6.97 16.57 4.38
C ALA A 175 -8.40 16.55 4.94
N ILE A 176 -8.86 15.40 5.43
CA ILE A 176 -10.16 15.29 6.11
C ILE A 176 -10.15 16.07 7.44
N ASP A 177 -9.08 15.97 8.23
CA ASP A 177 -8.92 16.74 9.47
C ASP A 177 -8.99 18.24 9.21
N SER A 178 -8.31 18.71 8.16
CA SER A 178 -8.32 20.11 7.76
C SER A 178 -9.72 20.61 7.40
N ARG A 179 -10.53 19.74 6.78
CA ARG A 179 -11.92 20.04 6.40
C ARG A 179 -12.89 20.00 7.59
N ARG A 180 -12.72 19.05 8.49
CA ARG A 180 -13.69 18.77 9.57
C ARG A 180 -13.31 19.36 10.92
N ARG A 181 -12.07 19.85 11.08
CA ARG A 181 -11.49 20.24 12.37
C ARG A 181 -11.59 19.11 13.40
N GLY A 182 -11.28 17.88 12.97
CA GLY A 182 -11.47 16.64 13.76
C GLY A 182 -10.22 15.76 13.79
N SER A 183 -10.42 14.48 14.15
CA SER A 183 -9.38 13.46 14.19
C SER A 183 -9.81 12.23 13.37
N ALA A 184 -9.72 12.34 12.06
CA ALA A 184 -9.99 11.33 11.04
C ALA A 184 -9.26 10.02 11.34
N ALA A 185 -8.03 10.07 11.87
CA ALA A 185 -7.31 8.86 12.28
C ALA A 185 -8.01 8.06 13.39
N HIS A 186 -8.81 8.72 14.24
CA HIS A 186 -9.63 8.06 15.26
C HIS A 186 -10.95 7.53 14.70
N ASP A 187 -11.45 8.20 13.66
CA ASP A 187 -12.79 8.06 13.12
C ASP A 187 -12.87 7.14 11.90
N ILE A 188 -11.73 6.81 11.31
CA ILE A 188 -11.63 5.92 10.16
C ILE A 188 -12.07 4.50 10.52
N ASP A 189 -12.88 3.91 9.64
CA ASP A 189 -13.15 2.47 9.62
C ASP A 189 -12.06 1.79 8.78
N TYR A 190 -11.96 2.17 7.50
CA TYR A 190 -10.89 1.72 6.61
C TYR A 190 -10.65 2.69 5.45
N ILE A 191 -9.50 2.54 4.81
CA ILE A 191 -9.12 3.22 3.56
C ILE A 191 -9.04 2.16 2.46
N LEU A 192 -9.75 2.36 1.36
CA LEU A 192 -9.70 1.51 0.17
C LEU A 192 -8.75 2.13 -0.86
N ILE A 193 -7.73 1.39 -1.26
CA ILE A 193 -6.87 1.72 -2.39
C ILE A 193 -7.21 0.75 -3.52
N GLY A 194 -7.73 1.28 -4.63
CA GLY A 194 -8.11 0.51 -5.81
C GLY A 194 -7.37 1.00 -7.04
N LYS A 195 -7.38 0.19 -8.10
CA LYS A 195 -6.91 0.59 -9.42
C LYS A 195 -8.03 0.34 -10.42
N ASP A 196 -8.45 1.37 -11.13
CA ASP A 196 -9.52 1.26 -12.13
C ASP A 196 -9.06 0.34 -13.27
N ILE A 197 -10.00 -0.43 -13.83
CA ILE A 197 -9.68 -1.44 -14.85
C ILE A 197 -9.65 -0.87 -16.27
N ILE A 198 -10.21 0.33 -16.47
CA ILE A 198 -10.34 1.00 -17.76
C ILE A 198 -9.18 1.95 -17.95
N ASP A 199 -8.96 2.87 -17.01
CA ASP A 199 -7.94 3.92 -17.12
C ASP A 199 -6.69 3.68 -16.27
N PHE A 200 -6.68 2.63 -15.44
CA PHE A 200 -5.57 2.24 -14.56
C PHE A 200 -5.19 3.30 -13.53
N THR A 201 -6.08 4.25 -13.23
CA THR A 201 -5.89 5.24 -12.18
C THR A 201 -5.99 4.58 -10.80
N VAL A 202 -5.12 4.99 -9.88
CA VAL A 202 -5.14 4.52 -8.50
C VAL A 202 -5.94 5.49 -7.64
N ASP A 203 -7.08 5.00 -7.14
CA ASP A 203 -7.96 5.75 -6.24
C ASP A 203 -7.66 5.44 -4.78
N VAL A 204 -7.78 6.47 -3.94
CA VAL A 204 -7.67 6.34 -2.48
C VAL A 204 -8.91 6.92 -1.83
N ASN A 205 -9.73 6.05 -1.25
CA ASN A 205 -11.01 6.38 -0.64
C ASN A 205 -10.98 6.05 0.86
N ALA A 206 -11.50 6.93 1.70
CA ALA A 206 -11.65 6.74 3.14
C ALA A 206 -13.12 6.54 3.50
N TYR A 207 -13.38 5.52 4.33
CA TYR A 207 -14.68 5.19 4.87
C TYR A 207 -14.65 5.38 6.38
N MET A 208 -15.46 6.32 6.88
CA MET A 208 -15.52 6.67 8.29
C MET A 208 -16.52 5.78 9.04
N ARG A 209 -16.27 5.57 10.33
CA ARG A 209 -17.16 4.82 11.22
C ARG A 209 -18.56 5.43 11.25
N ILE A 210 -19.58 4.60 11.45
CA ILE A 210 -21.00 5.02 11.47
C ILE A 210 -21.28 6.13 12.49
N ARG A 211 -20.59 6.13 13.63
CA ARG A 211 -20.75 7.14 14.69
C ARG A 211 -20.17 8.52 14.35
N THR A 212 -19.45 8.64 13.23
CA THR A 212 -18.88 9.91 12.80
C THR A 212 -19.95 10.79 12.15
N PRO A 213 -19.87 12.13 12.28
CA PRO A 213 -20.77 13.04 11.58
C PRO A 213 -20.74 12.80 10.06
N ARG A 214 -21.68 13.38 9.30
CA ARG A 214 -21.56 13.38 7.82
C ARG A 214 -20.62 14.49 7.34
N PRO A 215 -20.05 14.40 6.13
CA PRO A 215 -20.01 13.23 5.24
C PRO A 215 -19.11 12.11 5.79
N ARG A 216 -19.34 10.87 5.36
CA ARG A 216 -18.66 9.66 5.88
C ARG A 216 -17.72 8.99 4.88
N TYR A 217 -17.77 9.39 3.62
CA TYR A 217 -16.90 8.86 2.58
C TYR A 217 -16.15 10.02 1.94
N PHE A 218 -14.84 9.84 1.75
CA PHE A 218 -13.96 10.86 1.21
C PHE A 218 -13.01 10.24 0.22
N ARG A 219 -12.80 10.88 -0.93
CA ARG A 219 -11.81 10.50 -1.92
C ARG A 219 -10.66 11.50 -1.89
N LEU A 220 -9.44 11.02 -2.14
CA LEU A 220 -8.29 11.89 -2.38
C LEU A 220 -8.28 12.35 -3.83
N GLU A 221 -8.55 13.63 -4.09
CA GLU A 221 -8.54 14.26 -5.41
C GLU A 221 -7.60 15.46 -5.38
N ASP A 222 -6.57 15.49 -6.23
CA ASP A 222 -5.59 16.58 -6.30
C ASP A 222 -5.00 17.01 -4.94
N GLY A 223 -4.80 16.03 -4.05
CA GLY A 223 -4.29 16.24 -2.70
C GLY A 223 -5.32 16.75 -1.68
N ARG A 224 -6.58 16.91 -2.08
CA ARG A 224 -7.72 17.32 -1.25
C ARG A 224 -8.62 16.13 -0.93
N ALA A 225 -9.35 16.24 0.18
CA ALA A 225 -10.36 15.27 0.56
C ALA A 225 -11.74 15.75 0.09
N GLU A 226 -12.28 15.10 -0.93
CA GLU A 226 -13.60 15.40 -1.46
C GLU A 226 -14.64 14.39 -0.97
N PRO A 227 -15.75 14.85 -0.38
CA PRO A 227 -16.80 13.96 0.07
C PRO A 227 -17.53 13.35 -1.13
N PHE A 228 -17.89 12.08 -1.02
CA PHE A 228 -18.71 11.40 -2.02
C PHE A 228 -19.78 10.54 -1.34
N GLY A 229 -20.84 10.20 -2.08
CA GLY A 229 -21.95 9.37 -1.60
C GLY A 229 -23.19 10.15 -1.20
#